data_AF-A0A347WC46-F1
#
_entry.id   AF-A0A347WC46-F1
#
_cell.length_a   1.000
_cell.length_b   1.000
_cell.length_c   1.000
_cell.angle_alpha   90.00
_cell.angle_beta   90.00
_cell.angle_gamma   90.00
#
_symmetry.space_group_name_H-M   'P 1'
#
loop_
_entity.id
_entity.type
_entity.pdbx_description
1 polymer ?
#
loop_
_entity_poly.entity_id
_entity_poly.type
_entity_poly.pdbx_seq_one_letter_code
_entity_poly.pdbx_strand_id
1 'polypeptide(L)'
;MSVSRIVPEADIEANIGSLLSDSGSSRRVYLFNGDDDLVIKEGRSLPFAANKTEWQIWEEIVGTEMADIFAECHAISTTGKYLVMERLDPDLGNQERPATPVWLTDRKASCLGVSSKGAVKVLDYGQSNDFEGLRSKAPLQPWPSSSEVNRMGDIMSKLGDDPFGLGSD
;
A
#
# COMPACT_ATOMS: atom_id res chain seq x y z
N MET A 1 -19.31 9.37 6.25
CA MET A 1 -18.79 8.01 6.02
C MET A 1 -18.89 7.76 4.54
N SER A 2 -17.75 7.75 3.84
CA SER A 2 -17.70 7.32 2.44
C SER A 2 -17.86 5.80 2.45
N VAL A 3 -18.83 5.28 1.69
CA VAL A 3 -19.04 3.84 1.57
C VAL A 3 -18.17 3.37 0.40
N SER A 4 -17.11 2.63 0.70
CA SER A 4 -16.28 1.98 -0.31
C SER A 4 -17.17 1.08 -1.20
N ARG A 5 -17.07 1.21 -2.52
CA ARG A 5 -17.97 0.53 -3.47
C ARG A 5 -17.25 -0.27 -4.55
N ILE A 6 -17.84 -1.40 -4.94
CA ILE A 6 -17.49 -2.12 -6.18
C ILE A 6 -18.22 -1.41 -7.35
N VAL A 7 -17.48 -1.08 -8.40
CA VAL A 7 -18.01 -0.33 -9.57
C VAL A 7 -17.63 -1.01 -10.89
N PRO A 8 -18.40 -0.81 -11.97
CA PRO A 8 -17.98 -1.19 -13.32
C PRO A 8 -16.63 -0.57 -13.72
N GLU A 9 -15.82 -1.30 -14.49
CA GLU A 9 -14.54 -0.82 -15.00
C GLU A 9 -14.69 0.50 -15.78
N ALA A 10 -15.71 0.58 -16.64
CA ALA A 10 -15.98 1.73 -17.49
C ALA A 10 -16.16 3.03 -16.68
N ASP A 11 -16.73 2.93 -15.47
CA ASP A 11 -16.95 4.08 -14.60
C ASP A 11 -15.61 4.61 -14.03
N ILE A 12 -14.64 3.73 -13.76
CA ILE A 12 -13.31 4.15 -13.33
C ILE A 12 -12.50 4.64 -14.54
N GLU A 13 -12.57 3.94 -15.68
CA GLU A 13 -11.85 4.28 -16.91
C GLU A 13 -12.20 5.68 -17.41
N ALA A 14 -13.47 6.10 -17.28
CA ALA A 14 -13.92 7.45 -17.62
C ALA A 14 -13.24 8.56 -16.81
N ASN A 15 -12.63 8.22 -15.67
CA ASN A 15 -11.97 9.15 -14.76
C ASN A 15 -10.43 8.99 -14.74
N ILE A 16 -9.84 8.20 -15.64
CA ILE A 16 -8.37 8.07 -15.72
C ILE A 16 -7.75 9.36 -16.25
N GLY A 17 -6.92 9.98 -15.42
CA GLY A 17 -6.12 11.16 -15.74
C GLY A 17 -4.73 10.83 -16.25
N SER A 18 -3.81 11.77 -16.05
CA SER A 18 -2.42 11.60 -16.46
C SER A 18 -1.73 10.48 -15.66
N LEU A 19 -0.78 9.83 -16.31
CA LEU A 19 0.07 8.83 -15.68
C LEU A 19 0.95 9.50 -14.62
N LEU A 20 0.79 9.07 -13.37
CA LEU A 20 1.58 9.54 -12.24
C LEU A 20 2.83 8.68 -12.05
N SER A 21 2.71 7.36 -12.17
CA SER A 21 3.84 6.44 -12.05
C SER A 21 3.62 5.15 -12.86
N ASP A 22 4.67 4.72 -13.55
CA ASP A 22 4.75 3.44 -14.29
C ASP A 22 5.85 2.52 -13.73
N SER A 23 6.53 2.90 -12.65
CA SER A 23 7.68 2.15 -12.12
C SER A 23 7.30 0.90 -11.31
N GLY A 24 6.02 0.76 -10.96
CA GLY A 24 5.52 -0.39 -10.20
C GLY A 24 5.52 -1.68 -11.03
N SER A 25 6.01 -2.77 -10.43
CA SER A 25 6.05 -4.09 -11.08
C SER A 25 4.66 -4.70 -11.29
N SER A 26 3.73 -4.43 -10.38
CA SER A 26 2.36 -4.97 -10.42
C SER A 26 1.34 -4.00 -11.00
N ARG A 27 1.60 -2.70 -10.94
CA ARG A 27 0.59 -1.64 -11.16
C ARG A 27 1.16 -0.40 -11.83
N ARG A 28 0.28 0.30 -12.54
CA ARG A 28 0.43 1.70 -12.95
C ARG A 28 -0.43 2.58 -12.05
N VAL A 29 0.00 3.81 -11.84
CA VAL A 29 -0.75 4.78 -11.03
C VAL A 29 -1.06 5.99 -11.90
N TYR A 30 -2.33 6.36 -11.94
CA TYR A 30 -2.85 7.52 -12.66
C TYR A 30 -3.45 8.51 -11.67
N LEU A 31 -3.42 9.80 -12.00
CA LEU A 31 -4.27 10.77 -11.33
C LEU A 31 -5.74 10.47 -11.62
N PHE A 32 -6.61 10.76 -10.66
CA PHE A 32 -8.04 10.75 -10.88
C PHE A 32 -8.49 12.08 -11.51
N ASN A 33 -9.21 12.05 -12.62
CA ASN A 33 -9.74 13.27 -13.22
C ASN A 33 -10.93 13.80 -12.41
N GLY A 34 -10.81 15.04 -11.94
CA GLY A 34 -11.87 15.73 -11.21
C GLY A 34 -11.75 15.66 -9.68
N ASP A 35 -10.74 14.96 -9.16
CA ASP A 35 -10.42 14.94 -7.73
C ASP A 35 -8.91 14.74 -7.53
N ASP A 36 -8.23 15.81 -7.10
CA ASP A 36 -6.76 15.81 -6.93
C ASP A 36 -6.30 15.03 -5.70
N ASP A 37 -7.21 14.71 -4.77
CA ASP A 37 -6.95 13.90 -3.58
C ASP A 37 -7.06 12.39 -3.86
N LEU A 38 -7.29 11.98 -5.11
CA LEU A 38 -7.45 10.57 -5.50
C LEU A 38 -6.48 10.14 -6.60
N VAL A 39 -6.16 8.83 -6.59
CA VAL A 39 -5.43 8.13 -7.64
C VAL A 39 -6.15 6.87 -8.07
N ILE A 40 -5.84 6.41 -9.29
CA ILE A 40 -6.28 5.13 -9.83
C ILE A 40 -5.06 4.22 -9.99
N LYS A 41 -5.04 3.09 -9.27
CA LYS A 41 -4.06 2.02 -9.43
C LYS A 41 -4.58 0.99 -10.43
N GLU A 42 -4.00 0.92 -11.62
CA GLU A 42 -4.28 -0.08 -12.65
C GLU A 42 -3.36 -1.30 -12.49
N GLY A 43 -3.93 -2.49 -12.31
CA GLY A 43 -3.20 -3.75 -12.29
C GLY A 43 -2.72 -4.17 -13.68
N ARG A 44 -1.46 -4.60 -13.78
CA ARG A 44 -0.83 -5.03 -15.04
C ARG A 44 -1.22 -6.45 -15.46
N SER A 45 -1.43 -7.34 -14.49
CA SER A 45 -1.60 -8.78 -14.75
C SER A 45 -2.69 -9.40 -13.89
N LEU A 46 -3.50 -10.27 -14.51
CA LEU A 46 -4.43 -11.12 -13.80
C LEU A 46 -3.68 -12.02 -12.80
N PRO A 47 -4.26 -12.30 -11.62
CA PRO A 47 -5.64 -12.00 -11.20
C PRO A 47 -5.84 -10.61 -10.55
N PHE A 48 -4.94 -9.65 -10.77
CA PHE A 48 -4.93 -8.32 -10.13
C PHE A 48 -4.85 -8.41 -8.60
N ALA A 49 -4.09 -9.38 -8.10
CA ALA A 49 -4.01 -9.73 -6.68
C ALA A 49 -3.70 -8.51 -5.79
N ALA A 50 -2.74 -7.67 -6.19
CA ALA A 50 -2.33 -6.51 -5.38
C ALA A 50 -3.49 -5.56 -5.07
N ASN A 51 -4.32 -5.22 -6.06
CA ASN A 51 -5.50 -4.36 -5.86
C ASN A 51 -6.56 -5.05 -5.01
N LYS A 52 -6.82 -6.34 -5.24
CA LYS A 52 -7.81 -7.11 -4.48
C LYS A 52 -7.43 -7.27 -3.02
N THR A 53 -6.17 -7.60 -2.74
CA THR A 53 -5.66 -7.77 -1.39
C THR A 53 -5.70 -6.46 -0.62
N GLU A 54 -5.28 -5.36 -1.25
CA GLU A 54 -5.35 -4.02 -0.63
C GLU A 54 -6.81 -3.62 -0.33
N TRP A 55 -7.73 -3.89 -1.24
CA TRP A 55 -9.16 -3.69 -1.00
C TRP A 55 -9.71 -4.55 0.14
N GLN A 56 -9.39 -5.84 0.17
CA GLN A 56 -9.83 -6.76 1.23
C GLN A 56 -9.35 -6.30 2.60
N ILE A 57 -8.08 -5.92 2.72
CA ILE A 57 -7.53 -5.38 3.97
C ILE A 57 -8.25 -4.09 4.38
N TRP A 58 -8.52 -3.19 3.42
CA TRP A 58 -9.26 -1.96 3.71
C TRP A 58 -10.66 -2.27 4.27
N GLU A 59 -11.40 -3.17 3.63
CA GLU A 59 -12.74 -3.58 4.07
C GLU A 59 -12.73 -4.21 5.48
N GLU A 60 -11.62 -4.87 5.88
CA GLU A 60 -11.47 -5.43 7.22
C GLU A 60 -11.21 -4.38 8.32
N ILE A 61 -10.61 -3.24 7.96
CA ILE A 61 -10.18 -2.20 8.93
C ILE A 61 -11.03 -0.93 8.87
N VAL A 62 -11.79 -0.70 7.80
CA VAL A 62 -12.60 0.50 7.63
C VAL A 62 -13.59 0.66 8.78
N GLY A 63 -13.71 1.88 9.31
CA GLY A 63 -14.53 2.18 10.49
C GLY A 63 -13.88 1.84 11.83
N THR A 64 -12.61 1.43 11.84
CA THR A 64 -11.81 1.25 13.05
C THR A 64 -10.69 2.30 13.13
N GLU A 65 -10.11 2.51 14.32
CA GLU A 65 -8.95 3.41 14.50
C GLU A 65 -7.75 3.00 13.63
N MET A 66 -7.65 1.72 13.27
CA MET A 66 -6.57 1.24 12.41
C MET A 66 -6.65 1.84 10.99
N ALA A 67 -7.83 2.22 10.52
CA ALA A 67 -8.00 2.81 9.19
C ALA A 67 -7.22 4.14 9.02
N ASP A 68 -7.04 4.90 10.10
CA ASP A 68 -6.33 6.20 10.05
C ASP A 68 -4.85 6.07 9.68
N ILE A 69 -4.28 4.87 9.80
CA ILE A 69 -2.89 4.54 9.49
C ILE A 69 -2.67 4.32 7.97
N PHE A 70 -3.72 4.00 7.22
CA PHE A 70 -3.65 3.58 5.83
C PHE A 70 -4.29 4.62 4.91
N ALA A 71 -3.83 4.68 3.66
CA ALA A 71 -4.53 5.47 2.66
C ALA A 71 -5.90 4.84 2.37
N GLU A 72 -6.94 5.67 2.28
CA GLU A 72 -8.32 5.18 2.12
C GLU A 72 -8.54 4.56 0.73
N CYS A 73 -9.18 3.40 0.66
CA CYS A 73 -9.69 2.86 -0.59
C CYS A 73 -11.14 3.29 -0.81
N HIS A 74 -11.41 3.99 -1.92
CA HIS A 74 -12.73 4.55 -2.22
C HIS A 74 -13.58 3.64 -3.11
N ALA A 75 -12.95 2.94 -4.07
CA ALA A 75 -13.67 2.02 -4.95
C ALA A 75 -12.74 0.98 -5.56
N ILE A 76 -13.28 -0.16 -5.96
CA ILE A 76 -12.59 -1.17 -6.76
C ILE A 76 -13.46 -1.56 -7.97
N SER A 77 -12.83 -1.78 -9.12
CA SER A 77 -13.52 -2.34 -10.28
C SER A 77 -14.02 -3.78 -10.02
N THR A 78 -15.07 -4.21 -10.71
CA THR A 78 -15.64 -5.58 -10.62
C THR A 78 -14.58 -6.69 -10.71
N THR A 79 -13.63 -6.57 -11.63
CA THR A 79 -12.55 -7.56 -11.82
C THR A 79 -11.37 -7.36 -10.87
N GLY A 80 -11.28 -6.22 -10.20
CA GLY A 80 -10.12 -5.77 -9.42
C GLY A 80 -9.00 -5.12 -10.24
N LYS A 81 -9.18 -4.95 -11.56
CA LYS A 81 -8.19 -4.29 -12.43
C LYS A 81 -7.83 -2.89 -11.95
N TYR A 82 -8.81 -2.12 -11.51
CA TYR A 82 -8.64 -0.76 -11.01
C TYR A 82 -9.01 -0.65 -9.53
N LEU A 83 -8.20 0.08 -8.77
CA LEU A 83 -8.45 0.49 -7.38
C LEU A 83 -8.34 2.01 -7.30
N VAL A 84 -9.39 2.67 -6.80
CA VAL A 84 -9.42 4.12 -6.53
C VAL A 84 -9.07 4.33 -5.08
N MET A 85 -8.08 5.17 -4.82
CA MET A 85 -7.46 5.31 -3.51
C MET A 85 -7.09 6.77 -3.22
N GLU A 86 -7.05 7.13 -1.94
CA GLU A 86 -6.48 8.39 -1.45
C GLU A 86 -5.08 8.59 -2.02
N ARG A 87 -4.84 9.77 -2.57
CA ARG A 87 -3.55 10.22 -3.04
C ARG A 87 -2.73 10.71 -1.85
N LEU A 88 -1.51 10.21 -1.77
CA LEU A 88 -0.53 10.66 -0.79
C LEU A 88 0.72 11.19 -1.52
N ASP A 89 1.34 12.22 -0.95
CA ASP A 89 2.63 12.73 -1.40
C ASP A 89 3.75 11.80 -0.89
N PRO A 90 4.56 11.18 -1.75
CA PRO A 90 5.66 10.31 -1.31
C PRO A 90 6.80 11.05 -0.61
N ASP A 91 6.83 12.39 -0.61
CA ASP A 91 7.80 13.16 0.18
C ASP A 91 7.33 13.33 1.63
N LEU A 92 7.89 12.52 2.52
CA LEU A 92 7.61 12.60 3.97
C LEU A 92 8.28 13.80 4.65
N GLY A 93 9.30 14.41 4.04
CA GLY A 93 10.18 15.36 4.73
C GLY A 93 10.70 14.84 6.08
N ASN A 94 10.43 15.58 7.15
CA ASN A 94 10.83 15.24 8.53
C ASN A 94 9.67 14.68 9.39
N GLN A 95 8.56 14.28 8.77
CA GLN A 95 7.39 13.82 9.52
C GLN A 95 7.65 12.47 10.20
N GLU A 96 7.03 12.29 11.37
CA GLU A 96 7.12 11.02 12.10
C GLU A 96 6.35 9.91 11.38
N ARG A 97 6.94 8.72 11.35
CA ARG A 97 6.33 7.55 10.71
C ARG A 97 5.36 6.87 11.70
N PRO A 98 4.17 6.45 11.25
CA PRO A 98 3.22 5.81 12.13
C PRO A 98 3.73 4.43 12.58
N ALA A 99 3.34 4.00 13.78
CA ALA A 99 3.39 2.60 14.13
C ALA A 99 2.39 1.83 13.26
N THR A 100 2.74 0.62 12.83
CA THR A 100 1.94 -0.17 11.91
C THR A 100 1.65 -1.56 12.46
N PRO A 101 0.56 -2.22 12.03
CA PRO A 101 0.23 -3.53 12.56
C PRO A 101 1.29 -4.59 12.19
N VAL A 102 1.44 -5.59 13.04
CA VAL A 102 2.42 -6.68 12.87
C VAL A 102 2.26 -7.48 11.59
N TRP A 103 1.05 -7.50 11.01
CA TRP A 103 0.79 -8.19 9.75
C TRP A 103 1.27 -7.42 8.51
N LEU A 104 1.58 -6.12 8.62
CA LEU A 104 2.13 -5.33 7.51
C LEU A 104 3.62 -5.66 7.37
N THR A 105 3.97 -6.31 6.26
CA THR A 105 5.35 -6.76 6.03
C THR A 105 6.16 -5.79 5.19
N ASP A 106 5.54 -5.15 4.19
CA ASP A 106 6.24 -4.20 3.33
C ASP A 106 6.36 -2.82 3.99
N ARG A 107 7.39 -2.65 4.82
CA ARG A 107 7.68 -1.43 5.58
C ARG A 107 8.81 -0.60 4.97
N LYS A 108 8.85 -0.51 3.64
CA LYS A 108 9.79 0.36 2.91
C LYS A 108 9.31 1.81 2.94
N ALA A 109 10.24 2.77 2.97
CA ALA A 109 9.89 4.20 2.95
C ALA A 109 9.01 4.59 1.74
N SER A 110 9.17 3.90 0.61
CA SER A 110 8.34 4.07 -0.60
C SER A 110 6.87 3.67 -0.42
N CYS A 111 6.53 2.96 0.65
CA CYS A 111 5.17 2.55 0.98
C CYS A 111 4.47 3.54 1.93
N LEU A 112 5.11 4.67 2.25
CA LEU A 112 4.51 5.76 3.02
C LEU A 112 4.30 6.99 2.15
N GLY A 113 3.33 7.81 2.53
CA GLY A 113 3.15 9.14 1.98
C GLY A 113 2.35 10.04 2.92
N VAL A 114 2.26 11.32 2.56
CA VAL A 114 1.61 12.37 3.34
C VAL A 114 0.28 12.75 2.68
N SER A 115 -0.80 12.70 3.44
CA SER A 115 -2.12 13.15 2.97
C SER A 115 -2.16 14.68 2.81
N SER A 116 -3.14 15.20 2.08
CA SER A 116 -3.39 16.65 1.98
C SER A 116 -3.64 17.33 3.33
N LYS A 117 -3.97 16.54 4.36
CA LYS A 117 -4.15 16.99 5.77
C LYS A 117 -2.85 16.92 6.59
N GLY A 118 -1.74 16.48 6.01
CA GLY A 118 -0.43 16.40 6.66
C GLY A 118 -0.19 15.13 7.50
N ALA A 119 -1.10 14.15 7.46
CA ALA A 119 -0.90 12.87 8.15
C ALA A 119 -0.09 11.88 7.30
N VAL A 120 0.93 11.26 7.90
CA VAL A 120 1.70 10.17 7.28
C VAL A 120 0.91 8.88 7.34
N LYS A 121 0.72 8.24 6.19
CA LYS A 121 -0.07 7.02 6.02
C LYS A 121 0.65 6.01 5.15
N VAL A 122 0.24 4.75 5.27
CA VAL A 122 0.71 3.66 4.41
C VAL A 122 -0.06 3.68 3.09
N LEU A 123 0.65 3.91 1.99
CA LEU A 123 0.08 4.04 0.64
C LEU A 123 0.06 2.72 -0.16
N ASP A 124 0.83 1.72 0.27
CA ASP A 124 0.84 0.39 -0.33
C ASP A 124 0.89 -0.67 0.79
N TYR A 125 -0.22 -1.39 0.94
CA TYR A 125 -0.36 -2.46 1.94
C TYR A 125 -0.92 -3.75 1.34
N GLY A 126 -0.78 -3.92 0.02
CA GLY A 126 -1.15 -5.16 -0.66
C GLY A 126 -0.22 -6.34 -0.36
N GLN A 127 0.97 -6.08 0.20
CA GLN A 127 1.88 -7.10 0.71
C GLN A 127 1.77 -7.20 2.24
N SER A 128 1.12 -8.27 2.71
CA SER A 128 0.93 -8.57 4.13
C SER A 128 1.05 -10.06 4.39
N ASN A 129 1.30 -10.42 5.66
CA ASN A 129 1.19 -11.81 6.09
C ASN A 129 -0.27 -12.19 6.36
N ASP A 130 -0.55 -13.49 6.26
CA ASP A 130 -1.72 -14.07 6.90
C ASP A 130 -1.68 -13.76 8.40
N PHE A 131 -2.82 -13.39 8.96
CA PHE A 131 -2.94 -13.01 10.35
C PHE A 131 -4.09 -13.78 10.99
N GLU A 132 -3.78 -14.54 12.04
CA GLU A 132 -4.79 -15.21 12.84
C GLU A 132 -5.46 -14.18 13.76
N GLY A 133 -6.69 -13.80 13.42
CA GLY A 133 -7.51 -12.87 14.20
C GLY A 133 -8.04 -11.70 13.39
N LEU A 134 -8.57 -10.70 14.08
CA LEU A 134 -9.07 -9.48 13.44
C LEU A 134 -7.89 -8.56 13.14
N ARG A 135 -7.63 -8.26 11.86
CA ARG A 135 -6.56 -7.34 11.45
C ARG A 135 -6.64 -6.00 12.16
N SER A 136 -7.84 -5.46 12.36
CA SER A 136 -8.11 -4.21 13.08
C SER A 136 -7.73 -4.20 14.56
N LYS A 137 -7.41 -5.36 15.15
CA LYS A 137 -6.96 -5.51 16.55
C LYS A 137 -5.52 -6.01 16.66
N ALA A 138 -4.80 -6.08 15.54
CA ALA A 138 -3.43 -6.54 15.55
C ALA A 138 -2.54 -5.61 16.39
N PRO A 139 -1.57 -6.16 17.15
CA PRO A 139 -0.56 -5.35 17.82
C PRO A 139 0.16 -4.43 16.83
N LEU A 140 0.51 -3.23 17.28
CA LEU A 140 1.32 -2.30 16.52
C LEU A 140 2.80 -2.52 16.81
N GLN A 141 3.62 -2.33 15.79
CA GLN A 141 5.07 -2.31 15.82
C GLN A 141 5.57 -0.97 15.29
N PRO A 142 6.70 -0.44 15.80
CA PRO A 142 7.27 0.78 15.27
C PRO A 142 7.73 0.60 13.83
N TRP A 143 7.74 1.70 13.07
CA TRP A 143 8.35 1.71 11.75
C TRP A 143 9.87 1.62 11.87
N PRO A 144 10.57 0.79 11.07
CA PRO A 144 12.03 0.69 11.14
C PRO A 144 12.73 2.04 10.91
N SER A 145 13.68 2.36 11.77
CA SER A 145 14.54 3.52 11.60
C SER A 145 15.50 3.34 10.42
N SER A 146 15.99 4.44 9.85
CA SER A 146 16.96 4.38 8.75
C SER A 146 18.26 3.64 9.14
N SER A 147 18.69 3.74 10.40
CA SER A 147 19.86 3.02 10.90
C SER A 147 19.62 1.50 10.97
N GLU A 148 18.43 1.05 11.37
CA GLU A 148 18.07 -0.38 11.36
C GLU A 148 18.01 -0.94 9.94
N VAL A 149 17.43 -0.19 9.00
CA VAL A 149 17.38 -0.58 7.59
C VAL A 149 18.78 -0.69 7.00
N ASN A 150 19.65 0.30 7.24
CA ASN A 150 21.04 0.29 6.76
C ASN A 150 21.82 -0.87 7.35
N ARG A 151 21.70 -1.12 8.66
CA ARG A 151 22.36 -2.25 9.34
C ARG A 151 21.91 -3.59 8.76
N MET A 152 20.63 -3.75 8.45
CA MET A 152 20.12 -4.97 7.82
C MET A 152 20.67 -5.12 6.40
N GLY A 153 20.73 -4.04 5.62
CA GLY A 153 21.35 -4.02 4.29
C GLY A 153 22.81 -4.46 4.32
N ASP A 154 23.58 -3.95 5.29
CA ASP A 154 24.98 -4.35 5.49
C ASP A 154 25.12 -5.84 5.85
N ILE A 155 24.22 -6.37 6.68
CA ILE A 155 24.21 -7.80 7.04
C ILE A 155 23.91 -8.65 5.81
N MET A 156 22.88 -8.31 5.04
CA MET A 156 22.53 -9.06 3.82
C MET A 156 23.66 -9.03 2.79
N SER A 157 24.29 -7.87 2.58
CA SER A 157 25.45 -7.76 1.70
C SER A 157 26.64 -8.62 2.15
N LYS A 158 26.81 -8.81 3.47
CA LYS A 158 27.89 -9.64 4.03
C LYS A 158 27.61 -11.13 3.97
N LEU A 159 26.33 -11.53 4.02
CA LEU A 159 25.94 -12.93 3.94
C LEU A 159 25.97 -13.47 2.50
N GLY A 160 25.98 -12.59 1.48
CA GLY A 160 26.02 -12.98 0.07
C GLY A 160 24.70 -13.61 -0.41
N ASP A 161 24.70 -14.15 -1.64
CA ASP A 161 23.48 -14.69 -2.27
C ASP A 161 23.07 -16.08 -1.73
N ASP A 162 23.96 -16.79 -1.01
CA ASP A 162 23.68 -18.06 -0.34
C ASP A 162 24.09 -18.01 1.14
N PRO A 163 23.31 -17.31 1.98
CA PRO A 163 23.63 -17.08 3.38
C PRO A 163 23.61 -18.37 4.24
N PHE A 164 23.05 -19.46 3.72
CA PHE A 164 22.87 -20.73 4.44
C PHE A 164 23.57 -21.93 3.76
N GLY A 165 24.26 -21.73 2.64
CA GLY A 165 25.00 -22.78 1.95
C GLY A 165 24.11 -23.91 1.41
N LEU A 166 22.87 -23.61 0.99
CA LEU A 166 21.93 -24.61 0.48
C LEU A 166 21.98 -24.76 -1.06
N GLY A 167 22.97 -24.15 -1.72
CA GLY A 167 23.25 -24.33 -3.14
C GLY A 167 23.71 -25.74 -3.51
N SER A 168 22.75 -26.56 -3.96
CA SER A 168 22.83 -27.66 -4.95
C SER A 168 23.90 -28.76 -4.76
N ASP A 169 23.44 -29.93 -4.31
CA ASP A 169 23.95 -31.24 -4.74
C ASP A 169 23.27 -31.67 -6.06
#